data_AF-A0A0N0GYM9-F1
#
_entry.id   AF-A0A0N0GYM9-F1
#
_cell.length_a   1.000
_cell.length_b   1.000
_cell.length_c   1.000
_cell.angle_alpha   90.00
_cell.angle_beta   90.00
_cell.angle_gamma   90.00
#
_symmetry.space_group_name_H-M   'P 1'
#
loop_
_entity.id
_entity.type
_entity.pdbx_description
1 polymer ?
#
loop_
_entity_poly.entity_id
_entity_poly.type
_entity_poly.pdbx_seq_one_letter_code
_entity_poly.pdbx_strand_id
1 'polypeptide(L)' 'MAPVPDLPNEPQDDIEAYVGLARQDAEERARERGWATVRSLAPGTIITMEYLVGRLNFEVKDGLVHRSWQG' A
#
# COMPACT_ATOMS: atom_id res chain seq x y z
N MET A 1 2.96 35.44 -2.92
CA MET A 1 2.44 34.09 -3.21
C MET A 1 2.25 33.39 -1.89
N ALA A 2 1.06 32.85 -1.61
CA ALA A 2 0.85 32.03 -0.41
C ALA A 2 1.61 30.70 -0.59
N PRO A 3 2.22 30.13 0.47
CA PRO A 3 2.85 28.82 0.37
C PRO A 3 1.78 27.79 -0.01
N VAL A 4 2.09 26.98 -1.03
CA VAL A 4 1.24 25.85 -1.40
C VAL A 4 1.30 24.87 -0.23
N PRO A 5 0.16 24.42 0.32
CA PRO A 5 0.19 23.40 1.35
C PRO A 5 0.89 22.16 0.79
N ASP A 6 1.82 21.60 1.56
CA ASP A 6 2.48 20.32 1.25
C ASP A 6 1.40 19.24 1.31
N LEU A 7 0.74 18.99 0.19
CA LEU A 7 -0.19 17.89 0.06
C LEU A 7 0.65 16.61 0.16
N PRO A 8 0.28 15.64 1.02
CA PRO A 8 1.03 14.41 1.14
C PRO A 8 1.06 13.73 -0.22
N ASN A 9 2.23 13.75 -0.88
CA ASN A 9 2.45 13.04 -2.12
C ASN A 9 2.51 11.54 -1.82
N GLU A 10 2.03 10.73 -2.77
CA GLU A 10 2.23 9.29 -2.68
C GLU A 10 3.73 8.99 -2.59
N PRO A 11 4.15 8.04 -1.73
CA PRO A 11 5.53 7.61 -1.68
C PRO A 11 6.00 7.19 -3.07
N GLN A 12 7.15 7.69 -3.50
CA GLN A 12 7.83 7.21 -4.72
C GLN A 12 8.48 5.87 -4.40
N ASP A 13 7.65 4.84 -4.36
CA ASP A 13 8.02 3.49 -3.97
C ASP A 13 7.64 2.50 -5.07
N ASP A 14 8.46 1.45 -5.22
CA ASP A 14 8.20 0.36 -6.14
C ASP A 14 7.30 -0.67 -5.47
N ILE A 15 5.99 -0.59 -5.76
CA ILE A 15 4.99 -1.45 -5.12
C ILE A 15 5.12 -2.91 -5.55
N GLU A 16 5.70 -3.21 -6.71
CA GLU A 16 5.89 -4.59 -7.17
C GLU A 16 6.93 -5.34 -6.31
N ALA A 17 7.88 -4.62 -5.70
CA ALA A 17 8.88 -5.19 -4.80
C ALA A 17 8.33 -5.83 -3.51
N TYR A 18 7.04 -5.67 -3.21
CA TYR A 18 6.37 -6.35 -2.10
C TYR A 18 5.86 -7.75 -2.44
N VAL A 19 5.69 -8.08 -3.72
CA VAL A 19 5.17 -9.39 -4.14
C VAL A 19 6.15 -10.49 -3.73
N GLY A 20 5.62 -11.55 -3.12
CA GLY A 20 6.39 -12.67 -2.57
C GLY A 20 6.90 -12.47 -1.15
N LEU A 21 6.80 -11.28 -0.56
CA LEU A 21 7.11 -11.06 0.85
C LEU A 21 6.01 -11.62 1.76
N ALA A 22 6.37 -11.98 2.99
CA ALA A 22 5.39 -12.26 4.02
C ALA A 22 4.59 -10.99 4.33
N ARG A 23 3.30 -11.17 4.66
CA ARG A 23 2.39 -10.05 4.97
C ARG A 23 2.97 -9.06 5.97
N GLN A 24 3.55 -9.54 7.06
CA GLN A 24 4.08 -8.67 8.12
C GLN A 24 5.30 -7.87 7.64
N ASP A 25 6.26 -8.53 6.99
CA ASP A 25 7.45 -7.88 6.44
C ASP A 25 7.08 -6.81 5.41
N ALA A 26 6.10 -7.09 4.55
CA ALA A 26 5.60 -6.14 3.57
C ALA A 26 4.92 -4.93 4.23
N GLU A 27 4.10 -5.17 5.25
CA GLU A 27 3.39 -4.14 6.02
C GLU A 27 4.35 -3.22 6.79
N GLU A 28 5.41 -3.77 7.36
CA GLU A 28 6.45 -3.01 8.08
C GLU A 28 7.27 -2.18 7.10
N ARG A 29 7.82 -2.81 6.06
CA ARG A 29 8.61 -2.13 5.03
C ARG A 29 7.82 -1.02 4.34
N ALA A 30 6.53 -1.21 4.08
CA ALA A 30 5.69 -0.16 3.50
C ALA A 30 5.58 1.06 4.43
N ARG A 31 5.39 0.86 5.74
CA ARG A 31 5.35 1.96 6.70
C ARG A 31 6.69 2.70 6.77
N GLU A 32 7.81 1.97 6.74
CA GLU A 32 9.15 2.57 6.69
C GLU A 32 9.37 3.40 5.42
N ARG A 33 8.75 3.01 4.30
CA ARG A 33 8.79 3.76 3.03
C ARG A 33 7.79 4.92 2.96
N GLY A 34 7.05 5.17 4.04
CA GLY A 34 6.17 6.33 4.16
C GLY A 34 4.73 6.08 3.74
N TRP A 35 4.32 4.82 3.52
CA TRP A 35 2.91 4.49 3.31
C TRP A 35 2.13 4.72 4.61
N ALA A 36 1.27 5.74 4.60
CA ALA A 36 0.48 6.14 5.77
C ALA A 36 -0.57 5.09 6.14
N THR A 37 -1.17 4.44 5.13
CA THR A 37 -2.15 3.37 5.33
C THR A 37 -1.75 2.14 4.53
N VAL A 38 -1.68 0.99 5.19
CA VAL A 38 -1.42 -0.30 4.53
C VAL A 38 -2.55 -1.25 4.87
N ARG A 39 -3.18 -1.85 3.84
CA ARG A 39 -4.31 -2.77 4.00
C ARG A 39 -4.03 -4.10 3.32
N SER A 40 -4.13 -5.18 4.08
CA SER A 40 -4.02 -6.54 3.57
C SER A 40 -5.40 -7.16 3.38
N LEU A 41 -5.64 -7.76 2.21
CA LEU A 41 -6.90 -8.32 1.78
C LEU A 41 -6.70 -9.79 1.37
N ALA A 42 -7.71 -10.63 1.61
CA ALA A 42 -7.72 -11.99 1.09
C ALA A 42 -8.01 -11.99 -0.43
N PRO A 43 -7.61 -13.03 -1.18
CA PRO A 43 -7.85 -13.09 -2.61
C PRO A 43 -9.35 -13.06 -2.92
N GLY A 44 -9.75 -12.24 -3.89
CA GLY A 44 -11.15 -12.09 -4.29
C GLY A 44 -12.01 -11.26 -3.32
N THR A 45 -11.42 -10.59 -2.32
CA THR A 45 -12.17 -9.64 -1.48
C THR A 45 -12.72 -8.50 -2.33
N ILE A 46 -14.05 -8.34 -2.36
CA ILE A 46 -14.69 -7.22 -3.02
C ILE A 46 -14.63 -6.00 -2.10
N ILE A 47 -13.96 -4.94 -2.55
CA ILE A 47 -13.86 -3.66 -1.85
C ILE A 47 -14.49 -2.56 -2.70
N THR A 48 -15.00 -1.52 -2.05
CA THR A 48 -15.33 -0.27 -2.74
C THR A 48 -14.04 0.43 -3.18
N MET A 49 -14.05 1.00 -4.38
CA MET A 49 -12.90 1.68 -4.99
C MET A 49 -12.72 3.11 -4.46
N GLU A 50 -12.91 3.33 -3.17
CA GLU A 50 -12.67 4.64 -2.57
C GLU A 50 -11.16 4.91 -2.56
N TYR A 51 -10.68 5.89 -3.32
CA TYR A 51 -9.26 6.25 -3.33
C TYR A 51 -8.87 7.01 -2.05
N LEU A 52 -7.77 6.62 -1.41
CA LEU A 52 -7.21 7.28 -0.23
C LEU A 52 -5.71 7.50 -0.45
N VAL A 53 -5.32 8.76 -0.67
CA VAL A 53 -3.92 9.15 -0.91
C VAL A 53 -2.97 8.56 0.15
N GLY A 54 -1.89 7.92 -0.30
CA GLY A 54 -0.95 7.25 0.60
C GLY A 54 -1.44 5.90 1.16
N ARG A 55 -2.45 5.29 0.53
CA ARG A 55 -2.87 3.91 0.82
C ARG A 55 -2.26 2.90 -0.16
N LEU A 56 -1.61 1.90 0.42
CA LEU A 56 -1.17 0.70 -0.26
C LEU A 56 -2.06 -0.48 0.13
N ASN A 57 -2.48 -1.24 -0.87
CA ASN A 57 -3.24 -2.46 -0.68
C ASN A 57 -2.38 -3.67 -1.08
N PHE A 58 -2.49 -4.75 -0.30
CA PHE A 58 -1.95 -6.05 -0.61
C PHE A 58 -3.07 -7.07 -0.75
N GLU A 59 -3.00 -7.89 -1.78
CA GLU A 59 -3.71 -9.17 -1.82
C GLU A 59 -2.75 -10.23 -1.27
N VAL A 60 -3.12 -10.87 -0.18
CA VAL A 60 -2.29 -11.84 0.53
C VAL A 60 -2.88 -13.24 0.35
N LYS A 61 -2.09 -14.15 -0.20
CA LYS A 61 -2.44 -15.55 -0.39
C LYS A 61 -1.40 -16.42 0.32
N ASP A 62 -1.85 -17.38 1.11
CA ASP A 62 -0.98 -18.30 1.85
C ASP A 62 0.07 -17.56 2.73
N GLY A 63 -0.31 -16.39 3.26
CA GLY A 63 0.55 -15.54 4.10
C GLY A 63 1.55 -14.66 3.32
N LEU A 64 1.62 -14.80 2.00
CA LEU A 64 2.50 -14.04 1.12
C LEU A 64 1.73 -13.02 0.29
N VAL A 65 2.35 -11.88 0.00
CA VAL A 65 1.78 -10.89 -0.92
C VAL A 65 1.76 -11.47 -2.33
N HIS A 66 0.58 -11.62 -2.91
CA HIS A 66 0.39 -12.09 -4.27
C HIS A 66 0.26 -10.92 -5.26
N ARG A 67 -0.33 -9.81 -4.81
CA ARG A 67 -0.46 -8.56 -5.58
C ARG A 67 -0.38 -7.36 -4.67
N SER A 68 0.06 -6.23 -5.21
CA SER A 68 0.09 -4.93 -4.55
C SER A 68 -0.47 -3.85 -5.48
N TRP A 69 -1.20 -2.88 -4.93
CA TRP A 69 -1.69 -1.74 -5.69
C TRP A 69 -1.97 -0.55 -4.78
N GLN A 70 -1.74 0.65 -5.33
CA GLN A 70 -2.18 1.90 -4.71
C GLN A 70 -3.69 2.02 -4.80
N GLY A 71 -4.31 2.67 -3.82
CA GLY A 71 -5.72 3.04 -3.98
C GLY A 71 -6.31 3.56 -2.72
#